data_AF-A0A929IQG5-F1
#
_entry.id   AF-A0A929IQG5-F1
#
_cell.length_a   1.000
_cell.length_b   1.000
_cell.length_c   1.000
_cell.angle_alpha   90.00
_cell.angle_beta   90.00
_cell.angle_gamma   90.00
#
_symmetry.space_group_name_H-M   'P 1'
#
loop_
_entity.id
_entity.type
_entity.pdbx_description
1 polymer ?
#
loop_
_entity_poly.entity_id
_entity_poly.type
_entity_poly.pdbx_seq_one_letter_code
_entity_poly.pdbx_strand_id
1 'polypeptide(L)'
;LHMALTEIAFTAQETPSPLNLWMNIPVYDGGGLDYLPPVSKPGDYVVFRAEMDAVIAFSACPQDQVPVNGADCTPVEAHFEIL
;
A
#
# COMPACT_ATOMS: atom_id res chain seq x y z
N LEU A 1 -1.51 3.36 9.60
CA LEU A 1 -0.57 2.60 10.47
C LEU A 1 -0.79 2.91 11.95
N HIS A 2 -0.30 4.04 12.48
CA HIS A 2 -0.26 4.26 13.94
C HIS A 2 -1.63 4.24 14.62
N MET A 3 -2.67 4.84 14.00
CA MET A 3 -4.03 4.80 14.54
C MET A 3 -4.57 3.36 14.62
N ALA A 4 -4.47 2.61 13.51
CA ALA A 4 -4.92 1.22 13.45
C ALA A 4 -4.20 0.30 14.46
N LEU A 5 -2.90 0.48 14.66
CA LEU A 5 -2.17 -0.27 15.70
C LEU A 5 -2.61 0.13 17.11
N THR A 6 -2.86 1.41 17.36
CA THR A 6 -3.30 1.91 18.67
C THR A 6 -4.65 1.30 19.06
N GLU A 7 -5.57 1.12 18.10
CA GLU A 7 -6.90 0.53 18.33
C GLU A 7 -6.84 -0.89 18.91
N ILE A 8 -5.77 -1.63 18.61
CA ILE A 8 -5.52 -2.99 19.13
C ILE A 8 -4.48 -3.00 20.26
N ALA A 9 -4.24 -1.85 20.90
CA ALA A 9 -3.28 -1.66 21.98
C ALA A 9 -1.81 -1.99 21.60
N PHE A 10 -1.45 -1.80 20.33
CA PHE A 10 -0.08 -1.88 19.85
C PHE A 10 0.48 -0.49 19.53
N THR A 11 1.76 -0.28 19.86
CA THR A 11 2.52 0.91 19.46
C THR A 11 3.68 0.47 18.59
N ALA A 12 3.76 1.01 17.37
CA ALA A 12 4.92 0.77 16.52
C ALA A 12 6.15 1.47 17.12
N GLN A 13 7.25 0.74 17.29
CA GLN A 13 8.51 1.30 17.76
C GLN A 13 9.16 2.21 16.70
N GLU A 14 8.90 1.93 15.43
CA GLU A 14 9.33 2.72 14.28
C GLU A 14 8.27 2.70 13.18
N THR A 15 8.45 3.54 12.17
CA THR A 15 7.60 3.57 10.96
C THR A 15 8.40 2.96 9.81
N PRO A 16 8.31 1.64 9.59
CA PRO A 16 9.05 1.01 8.49
C PRO A 16 8.54 1.50 7.14
N SER A 17 9.39 1.39 6.12
CA SER A 17 8.95 1.61 4.73
C SER A 17 7.87 0.59 4.37
N PRO A 18 6.71 1.01 3.83
CA PRO A 18 5.65 0.10 3.47
C PRO A 18 6.01 -0.72 2.23
N LEU A 19 5.42 -1.90 2.10
CA LEU A 19 5.28 -2.56 0.81
C LEU A 19 4.09 -1.91 0.09
N ASN A 20 4.37 -1.03 -0.87
CA ASN A 20 3.33 -0.33 -1.63
C ASN A 20 2.76 -1.26 -2.72
N LEU A 21 1.66 -1.94 -2.42
CA LEU A 21 0.98 -2.82 -3.37
C LEU A 21 0.46 -2.03 -4.58
N TRP A 22 0.71 -2.57 -5.78
CA TRP A 22 0.33 -2.01 -7.09
C TRP A 22 0.89 -0.63 -7.46
N MET A 23 1.69 -0.01 -6.59
CA MET A 23 2.32 1.28 -6.88
C MET A 23 3.31 1.17 -8.03
N ASN A 24 3.25 2.11 -8.98
CA ASN A 24 4.07 2.11 -10.19
C ASN A 24 5.02 3.32 -10.19
N ILE A 25 6.18 3.15 -9.56
CA ILE A 25 7.29 4.13 -9.57
C ILE A 25 8.54 3.45 -10.12
N PRO A 26 8.74 3.41 -11.44
CA PRO A 26 9.95 2.83 -12.01
C PRO A 26 11.18 3.67 -11.66
N VAL A 27 12.28 2.98 -11.42
CA VAL A 27 13.62 3.58 -11.31
C VAL A 27 14.32 3.40 -12.64
N TYR A 28 14.71 4.51 -13.28
CA TYR A 28 15.42 4.48 -14.55
C TYR A 28 16.93 4.46 -14.36
N ASP A 29 17.65 4.06 -15.41
CA ASP A 29 19.11 4.21 -15.48
C ASP A 29 19.50 5.67 -15.23
N GLY A 30 20.46 5.88 -14.31
CA GLY A 30 20.85 7.22 -13.84
C GLY A 30 20.07 7.73 -12.62
N GLY A 31 19.12 6.97 -12.09
CA GLY A 31 18.47 7.24 -10.79
C GLY A 31 17.23 8.13 -10.85
N GLY A 32 16.70 8.41 -12.04
CA GLY A 32 15.43 9.11 -12.21
C GLY A 32 14.24 8.24 -11.79
N LEU A 33 13.15 8.90 -11.38
CA LEU A 33 11.89 8.27 -10.98
C LEU A 33 10.72 8.94 -11.70
N ASP A 34 9.70 8.16 -12.06
CA ASP A 34 8.40 8.67 -12.51
C ASP A 34 7.28 8.17 -11.61
N TYR A 35 6.21 8.95 -11.50
CA TYR A 35 4.98 8.55 -10.81
C TYR A 35 3.94 8.18 -11.85
N LEU A 36 3.76 6.88 -12.07
CA LEU A 36 2.85 6.37 -13.10
C LEU A 36 1.57 5.81 -12.49
N PRO A 37 0.47 5.75 -13.26
CA PRO A 37 -0.71 4.99 -12.88
C PRO A 37 -0.39 3.52 -12.59
N PRO A 38 -1.09 2.89 -11.64
CA PRO A 38 -1.05 1.44 -11.46
C PRO A 38 -1.38 0.71 -12.77
N VAL A 39 -0.74 -0.44 -12.98
CA VAL A 39 -1.05 -1.35 -14.10
C VAL A 39 -2.04 -2.45 -13.70
N SER A 40 -2.42 -2.48 -12.42
CA SER A 40 -3.41 -3.41 -11.88
C SER A 40 -4.82 -3.11 -12.39
N LYS A 41 -5.68 -4.11 -12.28
CA LYS A 41 -7.09 -4.06 -12.72
C LYS A 41 -8.02 -4.35 -11.56
N PRO A 42 -9.31 -3.95 -11.66
CA PRO A 42 -10.32 -4.35 -10.69
C PRO A 42 -10.36 -5.86 -10.52
N GLY A 43 -10.23 -6.34 -9.28
CA GLY A 43 -10.21 -7.75 -8.95
C GLY A 43 -8.82 -8.39 -8.88
N ASP A 44 -7.74 -7.67 -9.24
CA ASP A 44 -6.39 -8.14 -8.95
C ASP A 44 -6.19 -8.25 -7.44
N TYR A 45 -5.55 -9.33 -7.00
CA TYR A 45 -5.29 -9.60 -5.59
C TYR A 45 -3.91 -10.23 -5.39
N VAL A 46 -3.43 -10.16 -4.16
CA VAL A 46 -2.24 -10.86 -3.68
C VAL A 46 -2.62 -11.66 -2.44
N VAL A 47 -1.99 -12.82 -2.24
CA VAL A 47 -2.20 -13.65 -1.05
C VAL A 47 -0.88 -13.78 -0.32
N PHE A 48 -0.92 -13.50 0.98
CA PHE A 48 0.22 -13.67 1.87
C PHE A 48 -0.04 -14.82 2.83
N ARG A 49 1.00 -15.65 3.05
CA ARG A 49 1.01 -16.63 4.14
C ARG A 49 1.80 -16.05 5.30
N ALA A 50 1.21 -16.04 6.49
CA ALA A 50 1.95 -15.72 7.71
C ALA A 50 2.87 -16.89 8.07
N GLU A 51 4.18 -16.69 8.02
CA GLU A 51 5.18 -17.69 8.43
C GLU A 51 5.41 -17.70 9.96
N MET A 52 4.83 -16.73 10.67
CA MET A 52 4.82 -16.57 12.12
C MET A 52 3.61 -15.75 12.54
N ASP A 53 3.31 -15.71 13.84
CA ASP A 53 2.28 -14.81 14.38
C ASP A 53 2.62 -13.36 14.03
N ALA A 54 1.69 -12.66 13.37
CA ALA A 54 1.93 -11.33 12.81
C ALA A 54 0.72 -10.41 12.98
N VAL A 55 1.01 -9.13 13.18
CA VAL A 55 0.04 -8.04 13.10
C VAL A 55 0.28 -7.30 11.78
N ILE A 56 -0.73 -7.24 10.93
CA ILE A 56 -0.66 -6.55 9.64
C ILE A 56 -1.42 -5.23 9.74
N ALA A 57 -0.75 -4.13 9.40
CA ALA A 57 -1.40 -2.84 9.22
C ALA A 57 -1.59 -2.56 7.73
N PHE A 58 -2.84 -2.42 7.33
CA PHE A 58 -3.24 -2.13 5.95
C PHE A 58 -3.77 -0.69 5.87
N SER A 59 -3.47 0.01 4.77
CA SER A 59 -3.95 1.37 4.54
C SER A 59 -4.21 1.55 3.05
N ALA A 60 -5.45 1.93 2.71
CA ALA A 60 -5.70 2.54 1.40
C ALA A 60 -4.96 3.89 1.37
N CYS A 61 -4.10 4.09 0.37
CA CYS A 61 -3.29 5.30 0.28
C CYS A 61 -4.19 6.50 -0.09
N PRO A 62 -4.16 7.61 0.64
CA PRO A 62 -5.03 8.75 0.37
C PRO A 62 -4.48 9.73 -0.70
N GLN A 63 -3.35 9.42 -1.35
CA GLN A 63 -2.71 10.31 -2.31
C GLN A 63 -3.62 10.65 -3.50
N ASP A 64 -3.83 11.94 -3.75
CA ASP A 64 -4.74 12.48 -4.75
C ASP A 64 -4.09 13.57 -5.63
N GLN A 65 -2.79 13.80 -5.50
CA GLN A 65 -2.05 14.82 -6.26
C GLN A 65 -1.23 14.23 -7.43
N VAL A 66 -0.89 12.95 -7.36
CA VAL A 66 -0.10 12.24 -8.38
C VAL A 66 -0.80 10.93 -8.75
N PRO A 67 -0.62 10.39 -9.96
CA PRO A 67 -1.50 9.35 -10.50
C PRO A 67 -1.27 7.96 -9.90
N VAL A 68 -0.53 7.84 -8.80
CA VAL A 68 -0.15 6.56 -8.17
C VAL A 68 -1.33 5.74 -7.65
N ASN A 69 -2.51 6.36 -7.50
CA ASN A 69 -3.76 5.71 -7.11
C ASN A 69 -4.76 5.60 -8.28
N GLY A 70 -4.37 5.95 -9.50
CA GLY A 70 -5.26 6.05 -10.66
C GLY A 70 -5.01 7.33 -11.42
N ALA A 71 -5.27 7.32 -12.74
CA ALA A 71 -5.02 8.48 -13.60
C ALA A 71 -5.93 9.68 -13.29
N ASP A 72 -7.07 9.44 -12.64
CA ASP A 72 -8.01 10.46 -12.15
C ASP A 72 -7.66 10.97 -10.75
N CYS A 73 -6.57 10.47 -10.15
CA CYS A 73 -6.09 10.81 -8.82
C CYS A 73 -7.18 10.71 -7.73
N THR A 74 -8.13 9.79 -7.87
CA THR A 74 -9.20 9.61 -6.91
C THR A 74 -8.92 8.36 -6.05
N PRO A 75 -8.64 8.50 -4.75
CA PRO A 75 -8.48 7.36 -3.86
C PRO A 75 -9.73 6.49 -3.81
N VAL A 76 -9.53 5.18 -3.69
CA VAL A 76 -10.60 4.19 -3.61
C VAL A 76 -10.37 3.24 -2.44
N GLU A 77 -11.42 2.50 -2.08
CA GLU A 77 -11.34 1.45 -1.08
C GLU A 77 -10.49 0.28 -1.58
N ALA A 78 -9.82 -0.38 -0.64
CA ALA A 78 -9.13 -1.63 -0.88
C ALA A 78 -9.52 -2.61 0.23
N HIS A 79 -9.75 -3.86 -0.15
CA HIS A 79 -10.40 -4.84 0.71
C HIS A 79 -9.40 -5.96 1.05
N PHE A 80 -9.57 -6.56 2.22
CA PHE A 80 -8.83 -7.76 2.63
C PHE A 80 -9.79 -8.78 3.24
N GLU A 81 -9.37 -10.03 3.22
CA GLU A 81 -10.00 -11.12 3.96
C GLU A 81 -8.93 -11.94 4.67
N ILE A 82 -9.29 -12.55 5.79
CA ILE A 82 -8.45 -13.52 6.50
C ILE A 82 -8.99 -14.90 6.11
N LEU A 83 -8.13 -15.72 5.50
CA LEU A 83 -8.44 -17.07 5.03
C LEU A 83 -8.34 -18.12 6.16
#